data_AF-A0ABD6YZ05-F1
#
_entry.id   AF-A0ABD6YZ05-F1
#
_cell.length_a   1.000
_cell.length_b   1.000
_cell.length_c   1.000
_cell.angle_alpha   90.00
_cell.angle_beta   90.00
_cell.angle_gamma   90.00
#
_symmetry.space_group_name_H-M   'P 1'
#
loop_
_entity.id
_entity.type
_entity.pdbx_description
1 polymer ?
#
loop_
_entity_poly.entity_id
_entity_poly.type
_entity_poly.pdbx_seq_one_letter_code
_entity_poly.pdbx_strand_id
1 'polypeptide(L)'
;MGKKKQEQVKLIILVILYLLLLPVILIVFKLLPYIIANDTNIELSTFVTTILKHPINTFLEIIQSTYMIPFFIVQIIVLIVLFVFLHPTKRQPFEVVGKTNPVHGSAYWGEESEINAPKNVHLIPEKSMKSILEKSMRRGKNE
;
A
#
# COMPACT_ATOMS: atom_id res chain seq x y z
N MET A 1 12.53 15.37 1.45
CA MET A 1 13.12 14.02 1.22
C MET A 1 13.47 13.93 -0.27
N GLY A 2 14.74 13.73 -0.65
CA GLY A 2 15.16 13.79 -2.06
C GLY A 2 14.56 12.67 -2.91
N LYS A 3 14.29 12.93 -4.21
CA LYS A 3 13.69 11.96 -5.16
C LYS A 3 14.36 10.58 -5.11
N LYS A 4 15.70 10.53 -5.07
CA LYS A 4 16.46 9.27 -4.94
C LYS A 4 16.11 8.47 -3.68
N LYS A 5 15.93 9.15 -2.54
CA LYS A 5 15.58 8.51 -1.26
C LYS A 5 14.14 7.98 -1.28
N GLN A 6 13.22 8.66 -1.97
CA GLN A 6 11.85 8.17 -2.15
C GLN A 6 11.80 6.90 -3.02
N GLU A 7 12.54 6.87 -4.13
CA GLU A 7 12.60 5.68 -4.99
C GLU A 7 13.25 4.48 -4.29
N GLN A 8 14.30 4.69 -3.48
CA GLN A 8 14.87 3.63 -2.64
C GLN A 8 13.86 3.06 -1.66
N VAL A 9 13.07 3.92 -1.00
CA VAL A 9 12.03 3.47 -0.07
C VAL A 9 10.96 2.67 -0.78
N LYS A 10 10.50 3.10 -1.96
CA LYS A 10 9.54 2.33 -2.76
C LYS A 10 10.08 0.96 -3.17
N LEU A 11 11.35 0.87 -3.54
CA LEU A 11 11.98 -0.41 -3.90
C LEU A 11 12.04 -1.35 -2.69
N ILE A 12 12.37 -0.84 -1.50
CA ILE A 12 12.35 -1.63 -0.27
C ILE A 12 10.93 -2.14 0.02
N ILE A 13 9.93 -1.26 -0.08
CA ILE A 13 8.52 -1.62 0.11
C ILE A 13 8.08 -2.68 -0.92
N LEU A 14 8.47 -2.53 -2.19
CA LEU A 14 8.19 -3.50 -3.25
C LEU A 14 8.71 -4.89 -2.90
N VAL A 15 9.98 -4.98 -2.46
CA VAL A 15 10.60 -6.26 -2.09
C VAL A 15 9.89 -6.88 -0.89
N ILE A 16 9.58 -6.09 0.14
CA ILE A 16 8.86 -6.59 1.33
C ILE A 16 7.47 -7.12 0.96
N LEU A 17 6.70 -6.36 0.16
CA LEU A 17 5.37 -6.77 -0.28
C LEU A 17 5.43 -8.05 -1.13
N TYR A 18 6.40 -8.14 -2.03
CA TYR A 18 6.60 -9.35 -2.83
C TYR A 18 6.92 -10.57 -1.97
N LEU A 19 7.83 -10.42 -0.99
CA LEU A 19 8.18 -11.51 -0.07
C LEU A 19 7.01 -11.94 0.82
N LEU A 20 6.13 -11.01 1.20
CA LEU A 20 4.89 -11.32 1.93
C LEU A 20 3.88 -12.10 1.09
N LEU A 21 3.80 -11.82 -0.21
CA LEU A 21 2.87 -12.48 -1.12
C LEU A 21 3.38 -13.85 -1.60
N LEU A 22 4.69 -14.04 -1.68
CA LEU A 22 5.31 -15.25 -2.23
C LEU A 22 4.81 -16.55 -1.57
N PRO A 23 4.71 -16.67 -0.22
CA PRO A 23 4.16 -17.87 0.42
C PRO A 23 2.72 -18.17 0.02
N VAL A 24 1.88 -17.14 -0.16
CA VAL A 24 0.49 -17.30 -0.61
C VAL A 24 0.46 -17.90 -2.01
N ILE A 25 1.31 -17.40 -2.91
CA ILE A 25 1.41 -17.90 -4.29
C ILE A 25 1.90 -19.36 -4.28
N LEU A 26 2.89 -19.71 -3.46
CA LEU A 26 3.37 -21.10 -3.33
C LEU A 26 2.26 -22.05 -2.89
N ILE A 27 1.46 -21.65 -1.90
CA ILE A 27 0.31 -22.43 -1.40
C ILE A 27 -0.69 -22.68 -2.54
N VAL A 28 -1.10 -21.62 -3.25
CA VAL A 28 -2.07 -21.74 -4.35
C VAL A 28 -1.57 -22.68 -5.43
N PHE A 29 -0.30 -22.55 -5.84
CA PHE A 29 0.28 -23.41 -6.87
C PHE A 29 0.42 -24.86 -6.45
N LYS A 30 0.76 -25.12 -5.19
CA LYS A 30 0.77 -26.50 -4.67
C LYS A 30 -0.64 -27.07 -4.48
N LEU A 31 -1.65 -26.22 -4.33
CA LEU A 31 -3.04 -26.65 -4.20
C LEU A 31 -3.65 -27.02 -5.57
N LEU A 32 -3.17 -26.44 -6.68
CA LEU A 32 -3.72 -26.67 -8.03
C LEU A 32 -3.90 -28.15 -8.41
N PRO A 33 -2.91 -29.05 -8.23
CA PRO A 33 -3.07 -30.46 -8.60
C PRO A 33 -4.24 -31.12 -7.88
N TYR A 34 -4.44 -30.77 -6.61
CA TYR A 34 -5.51 -31.29 -5.79
C TYR A 34 -6.89 -30.77 -6.19
N ILE A 35 -6.96 -29.48 -6.56
CA ILE A 35 -8.19 -28.89 -7.10
C ILE A 35 -8.57 -29.59 -8.43
N ILE A 36 -7.59 -29.79 -9.31
CA ILE A 36 -7.80 -30.46 -10.61
C ILE A 36 -8.24 -31.91 -10.43
N ALA A 37 -7.66 -32.61 -9.45
CA ALA A 37 -8.03 -33.98 -9.10
C ALA A 37 -9.34 -34.08 -8.29
N ASN A 38 -9.93 -32.94 -7.89
CA ASN A 38 -11.07 -32.86 -6.97
C ASN A 38 -10.85 -33.68 -5.67
N ASP A 39 -9.61 -33.72 -5.19
CA ASP A 39 -9.23 -34.47 -4.00
C ASP A 39 -9.43 -33.60 -2.75
N THR A 40 -10.32 -34.04 -1.87
CA THR A 40 -10.66 -33.35 -0.63
C THR A 40 -9.95 -33.93 0.60
N ASN A 41 -9.10 -34.95 0.44
CA ASN A 41 -8.47 -35.65 1.57
C ASN A 41 -7.24 -34.93 2.16
N ILE A 42 -7.08 -33.64 1.86
CA ILE A 42 -5.89 -32.88 2.24
C ILE A 42 -6.12 -32.24 3.60
N GLU A 43 -5.20 -32.50 4.52
CA GLU A 43 -5.12 -31.77 5.77
C GLU A 43 -4.54 -30.37 5.51
N LEU A 44 -5.42 -29.38 5.33
CA LEU A 44 -5.06 -28.03 4.89
C LEU A 44 -4.09 -27.32 5.84
N SER A 45 -4.21 -27.55 7.15
CA SER A 45 -3.32 -26.99 8.18
C SER A 45 -1.89 -27.51 8.02
N THR A 46 -1.71 -28.82 7.94
CA THR A 46 -0.41 -29.47 7.76
C THR A 46 0.22 -29.08 6.43
N PHE A 47 -0.60 -29.01 5.37
CA PHE A 47 -0.18 -28.57 4.05
C PHE A 47 0.38 -27.13 4.07
N VAL A 48 -0.39 -26.17 4.58
CA VAL A 48 0.02 -24.76 4.65
C VAL A 48 1.25 -24.59 5.55
N THR A 49 1.27 -25.22 6.72
CA THR A 49 2.41 -25.09 7.64
C THR A 49 3.69 -25.67 7.08
N THR A 50 3.61 -26.77 6.31
CA THR A 50 4.77 -27.37 5.63
C THR A 50 5.37 -26.40 4.61
N ILE A 51 4.52 -25.76 3.80
CA ILE A 51 4.95 -24.77 2.81
C ILE A 51 5.56 -23.54 3.49
N LEU A 52 4.96 -23.05 4.57
CA LEU A 52 5.49 -21.90 5.32
C LEU A 52 6.82 -22.19 6.01
N LYS A 53 7.05 -23.43 6.48
CA LYS A 53 8.32 -23.86 7.08
C LYS A 53 9.43 -24.09 6.05
N HIS A 54 9.06 -24.51 4.83
CA HIS A 54 10.02 -24.87 3.78
C HIS A 54 9.73 -24.22 2.41
N PRO A 55 9.61 -22.88 2.34
CA PRO A 55 9.17 -22.19 1.12
C PRO A 55 10.14 -22.38 -0.06
N ILE A 56 11.44 -22.50 0.22
CA ILE A 56 12.48 -22.72 -0.81
C ILE A 56 12.32 -24.09 -1.46
N ASN A 57 12.06 -25.14 -0.67
CA ASN A 57 11.86 -26.49 -1.20
C ASN A 57 10.61 -26.53 -2.07
N THR A 58 9.51 -25.92 -1.59
CA THR A 58 8.28 -25.80 -2.37
C THR A 58 8.48 -25.08 -3.70
N PHE A 59 9.28 -24.01 -3.71
CA PHE A 59 9.63 -23.29 -4.93
C PHE A 59 10.40 -24.16 -5.93
N LEU A 60 11.42 -24.89 -5.45
CA LEU A 60 12.19 -25.80 -6.30
C LEU A 60 11.32 -26.90 -6.90
N GLU A 61 10.41 -27.47 -6.11
CA GLU A 61 9.45 -28.47 -6.58
C GLU A 61 8.53 -27.91 -7.66
N ILE A 62 8.08 -26.65 -7.56
CA ILE A 62 7.23 -26.02 -8.58
C ILE A 62 8.02 -25.80 -9.88
N ILE A 63 9.28 -25.37 -9.80
CA ILE A 63 10.13 -25.16 -10.99
C ILE A 63 10.42 -26.47 -11.71
N GLN A 64 10.52 -27.57 -10.97
CA GLN A 64 10.72 -28.91 -11.55
C GLN A 64 9.40 -29.56 -12.03
N SER A 65 8.26 -28.90 -11.83
CA SER A 65 6.94 -29.41 -12.19
C SER A 65 6.44 -28.86 -13.53
N THR A 66 5.34 -29.46 -14.03
CA THR A 66 4.61 -28.97 -15.21
C THR A 66 4.09 -27.53 -15.05
N TYR A 67 3.94 -27.03 -13.82
CA TYR A 67 3.42 -25.69 -13.53
C TYR A 67 4.49 -24.58 -13.54
N MET A 68 5.73 -24.88 -13.91
CA MET A 68 6.83 -23.91 -13.97
C MET A 68 6.46 -22.65 -14.78
N ILE A 69 6.00 -22.82 -16.02
CA ILE A 69 5.70 -21.69 -16.91
C ILE A 69 4.54 -20.84 -16.35
N PRO A 70 3.37 -21.41 -15.99
CA PRO A 70 2.30 -20.66 -15.34
C PRO A 70 2.76 -19.92 -14.07
N PHE A 71 3.62 -20.56 -13.26
CA PHE A 71 4.16 -19.95 -12.04
C PHE A 71 4.96 -18.68 -12.35
N PHE A 72 5.89 -18.72 -13.30
CA PHE A 72 6.65 -17.54 -13.69
C PHE A 72 5.78 -16.43 -14.27
N ILE A 73 4.76 -16.76 -15.07
CA ILE A 73 3.81 -15.78 -15.61
C ILE A 73 3.11 -15.05 -14.46
N VAL A 74 2.63 -15.78 -13.44
CA VAL A 74 1.98 -15.19 -12.27
C VAL A 74 2.95 -14.29 -11.49
N GLN A 75 4.22 -14.70 -11.31
CA GLN A 75 5.21 -13.84 -10.64
C GLN A 75 5.43 -12.52 -11.38
N ILE A 76 5.51 -12.55 -12.71
CA ILE A 76 5.66 -11.34 -13.53
C ILE A 76 4.44 -10.43 -13.38
N ILE A 77 3.22 -10.99 -13.43
CA ILE A 77 1.98 -10.23 -13.25
C ILE A 77 1.95 -9.57 -11.87
N VAL A 78 2.27 -10.32 -10.81
CA VAL A 78 2.30 -9.79 -9.45
C VAL A 78 3.30 -8.63 -9.33
N LEU A 79 4.50 -8.78 -9.89
CA LEU A 79 5.51 -7.72 -9.90
C LEU A 79 5.02 -6.47 -10.63
N ILE A 80 4.37 -6.61 -11.79
CA ILE A 80 3.80 -5.48 -12.53
C ILE A 80 2.72 -4.78 -11.71
N VAL A 81 1.80 -5.54 -11.10
CA VAL A 81 0.73 -4.99 -10.27
C VAL A 81 1.30 -4.22 -9.07
N LEU A 82 2.26 -4.80 -8.35
CA LEU A 82 2.92 -4.14 -7.22
C LEU A 82 3.69 -2.89 -7.66
N PHE A 83 4.36 -2.95 -8.81
CA PHE A 83 5.09 -1.81 -9.36
C PHE A 83 4.15 -0.65 -9.67
N VAL A 84 3.04 -0.91 -10.37
CA VAL A 84 2.01 0.09 -10.70
C VAL A 84 1.37 0.64 -9.42
N PHE A 85 1.09 -0.21 -8.43
CA PHE A 85 0.54 0.20 -7.14
C PHE A 85 1.46 1.21 -6.41
N LEU A 86 2.78 1.01 -6.46
CA LEU A 86 3.77 1.91 -5.85
C LEU A 86 4.11 3.15 -6.71
N HIS A 87 3.74 3.13 -7.99
CA HIS A 87 3.98 4.21 -8.96
C HIS A 87 2.67 4.64 -9.62
N PRO A 88 1.72 5.20 -8.85
CA PRO A 88 0.47 5.66 -9.42
C PRO A 88 0.77 6.74 -10.48
N THR A 89 0.35 6.48 -11.73
CA THR A 89 0.55 7.36 -12.89
C THR A 89 -0.18 8.69 -12.74
N LYS A 90 -1.22 8.72 -11.91
CA LYS A 90 -1.89 9.93 -11.44
C LYS A 90 -1.85 9.91 -9.93
N ARG A 91 -1.34 10.98 -9.31
CA ARG A 91 -1.69 11.23 -7.91
C ARG A 91 -3.21 11.32 -7.90
N GLN A 92 -3.89 10.46 -7.15
CA GLN A 92 -5.28 10.74 -6.82
C GLN A 92 -5.30 12.17 -6.30
N PRO A 93 -6.22 13.03 -6.80
CA PRO A 93 -6.34 14.37 -6.24
C PRO A 93 -6.42 14.20 -4.74
N PHE A 94 -5.65 15.00 -3.99
CA PHE A 94 -5.74 14.99 -2.54
C PHE A 94 -7.22 14.92 -2.19
N GLU A 95 -7.66 13.85 -1.52
CA GLU A 95 -9.00 13.84 -0.98
C GLU A 95 -9.04 15.06 -0.08
N VAL A 96 -9.70 16.11 -0.57
CA VAL A 96 -9.95 17.30 0.21
C VAL A 96 -10.78 16.76 1.35
N VAL A 97 -10.18 16.75 2.54
CA VAL A 97 -10.76 16.12 3.72
C VAL A 97 -12.15 16.70 3.87
N GLY A 98 -13.16 15.90 3.53
CA GLY A 98 -14.55 16.29 3.65
C GLY A 98 -14.93 16.31 5.11
N LYS A 99 -15.95 17.11 5.44
CA LYS A 99 -16.55 17.24 6.78
C LYS A 99 -16.82 15.91 7.51
N THR A 100 -16.96 14.82 6.76
CA THR A 100 -17.26 13.47 7.24
C THR A 100 -16.06 12.67 7.72
N ASN A 101 -14.82 13.06 7.42
CA ASN A 101 -13.65 12.31 7.88
C ASN A 101 -12.46 13.23 8.26
N PRO A 102 -12.63 14.14 9.24
CA PRO A 102 -11.58 15.06 9.64
C PRO A 102 -10.40 14.30 10.27
N VAL A 103 -9.21 14.42 9.68
CA VAL A 103 -7.97 13.95 10.29
C VAL A 103 -7.43 15.09 11.17
N HIS A 104 -7.06 14.80 12.41
CA HIS A 104 -6.51 15.82 13.32
C HIS A 104 -5.32 16.56 12.66
N GLY A 105 -5.48 17.88 12.45
CA GLY A 105 -4.46 18.73 11.81
C GLY A 105 -4.70 19.04 10.32
N SER A 106 -5.77 18.54 9.69
CA SER A 106 -6.13 18.94 8.33
C SER A 106 -6.99 20.21 8.31
N ALA A 107 -6.68 21.15 7.42
CA ALA A 107 -7.55 22.27 7.08
C ALA A 107 -8.51 21.86 5.95
N TYR A 108 -9.81 22.12 6.10
CA TYR A 108 -10.78 22.01 5.01
C TYR A 108 -11.31 23.39 4.62
N TRP A 109 -11.75 23.53 3.38
CA TRP A 109 -12.38 24.76 2.91
C TRP A 109 -13.80 24.83 3.46
N GLY A 110 -14.06 25.84 4.30
CA GLY A 110 -15.38 26.05 4.89
C GLY A 110 -16.45 26.27 3.82
N GLU A 111 -17.64 25.71 4.03
CA GLU A 111 -18.77 25.94 3.14
C GLU A 111 -19.35 27.35 3.35
N GLU A 112 -20.02 27.89 2.33
CA GLU A 112 -20.63 29.22 2.38
C GLU A 112 -21.64 29.36 3.53
N SER A 113 -22.33 28.27 3.88
CA SER A 113 -23.22 28.18 5.04
C SER A 113 -22.50 28.31 6.39
N GLU A 114 -21.24 27.88 6.47
CA GLU A 114 -20.40 27.94 7.68
C GLU A 114 -19.69 29.30 7.78
N ILE A 115 -19.27 29.88 6.65
CA ILE A 115 -18.73 31.24 6.54
C ILE A 115 -19.80 32.27 6.97
N ASN A 116 -21.05 32.03 6.59
CA ASN A 116 -22.18 32.90 6.90
C ASN A 116 -22.79 32.65 8.30
N ALA A 117 -22.28 31.70 9.08
CA ALA A 117 -22.73 31.37 10.44
C ALA A 117 -21.64 31.74 11.48
N PRO A 118 -21.55 33.01 11.90
CA PRO A 118 -20.35 33.61 12.52
C PRO A 118 -20.08 33.19 13.96
N LYS A 119 -20.82 32.24 14.54
CA LYS A 119 -20.64 31.89 15.96
C LYS A 119 -19.29 31.22 16.25
N ASN A 120 -18.66 30.59 15.24
CA ASN A 120 -17.43 29.81 15.42
C ASN A 120 -16.30 30.16 14.43
N VAL A 121 -16.48 31.19 13.57
CA VAL A 121 -15.50 31.54 12.53
C VAL A 121 -14.89 32.90 12.85
N HIS A 122 -13.61 32.90 13.21
CA HIS A 122 -12.84 34.14 13.36
C HIS A 122 -12.24 34.52 12.00
N LEU A 123 -12.80 35.55 11.38
CA LEU A 123 -12.23 36.15 10.18
C LEU A 123 -10.96 36.92 10.56
N ILE A 124 -9.81 36.45 10.07
CA ILE A 124 -8.51 37.08 10.29
C ILE A 124 -8.07 37.73 8.97
N PRO A 125 -7.58 39.00 8.98
CA PRO A 125 -7.07 39.65 7.78
C PRO A 125 -5.90 38.87 7.17
N GLU A 126 -5.80 38.89 5.84
CA GLU A 126 -4.77 38.17 5.07
C GLU A 126 -3.34 38.45 5.58
N LYS A 127 -3.03 39.73 5.87
CA LYS A 127 -1.73 40.14 6.41
C LYS A 127 -1.41 39.46 7.75
N SER A 128 -2.41 39.30 8.61
CA SER A 128 -2.26 38.65 9.91
C SER A 128 -2.10 37.13 9.74
N MET A 129 -2.83 36.52 8.80
CA MET A 129 -2.65 35.09 8.46
C MET A 129 -1.24 34.81 7.92
N LYS A 130 -0.72 35.67 7.04
CA LYS A 130 0.65 35.58 6.52
C LYS A 130 1.69 35.64 7.64
N SER A 131 1.53 36.56 8.59
CA SER A 131 2.44 36.67 9.74
C SER A 131 2.43 35.43 10.64
N ILE A 132 1.26 34.84 10.89
CA ILE A 132 1.11 33.61 11.68
C ILE A 132 1.81 32.43 10.99
N LEU A 133 1.63 32.29 9.67
CA LEU A 133 2.30 31.28 8.84
C LEU A 133 3.82 31.43 8.84
N GLU A 134 4.33 32.64 8.66
CA GLU A 134 5.78 32.89 8.70
C GLU A 134 6.37 32.54 10.07
N LYS A 135 5.64 32.82 11.15
CA LYS A 135 6.07 32.51 12.52
C LYS A 135 6.05 31.02 12.81
N SER A 136 5.05 30.27 12.32
CA SER A 136 4.99 28.80 12.50
C SER A 136 6.10 28.09 11.71
N MET A 137 6.37 28.53 10.48
CA MET A 137 7.45 27.98 9.65
C MET A 137 8.84 28.26 10.24
N ARG A 138 9.04 29.40 10.90
CA ARG A 138 10.31 29.69 11.61
C ARG A 138 10.48 28.84 12.87
N ARG A 139 9.38 28.51 13.57
CA ARG A 139 9.44 27.72 14.81
C ARG A 139 9.81 26.26 14.54
N GLY A 140 9.25 25.64 13.50
CA GLY A 140 9.61 24.28 13.07
C GLY A 140 10.99 24.14 12.40
N LYS A 141 11.78 25.23 12.35
CA LYS A 141 13.16 25.23 11.82
C LYS A 141 14.22 25.35 12.92
N ASN A 142 13.79 25.68 14.14
CA ASN A 142 14.63 25.86 15.33
C ASN A 142 14.40 24.74 16.37
N GLU A 143 13.61 23.73 16.03
CA GLU A 143 13.51 22.41 16.66
C GLU A 143 14.03 21.37 15.66
#